data_AF-A0A8T2BWR5-F1
#
_entry.id   AF-A0A8T2BWR5-F1
#
_cell.length_a   1.000
_cell.length_b   1.000
_cell.length_c   1.000
_cell.angle_alpha   90.00
_cell.angle_beta   90.00
_cell.angle_gamma   90.00
#
_symmetry.space_group_name_H-M   'P 1'
#
loop_
_entity.id
_entity.type
_entity.pdbx_description
1 polymer ?
#
loop_
_entity_poly.entity_id
_entity_poly.type
_entity_poly.pdbx_seq_one_letter_code
_entity_poly.pdbx_strand_id
1 'polypeptide(L)'
;MFQDGYRSSGSGGGLSTTAVSNGGWRIRGFLRGWQIQNTLFNIKIMILCGFVTILILLGTISIGNFGSSNADSVNQSFIKETIPILAEIPSHSHSTDLAEPPKADISPNTMDLAEPPKAEISLNATYLDEPPKAEVSPNATYTLGPRITNWDSQRKVWLNQNPEFPSIVNGKARILLLTGSSPGPCYKPIGDYYLLKSVKNKIDYCRLHGIEIVYNMAHLDEELSGYWTKLPMIRTLMLSHPEVEWIWWMDSDALFTDILFEIPLPRYENHNLVIHGYPDLLFNQKSWIALNTGIFLLRNCQWSLDLLDAWAPMGPKGTIRDEAGKILTAYLKGRPAFEADDQSALIYLLLSQKDKWIEKVYVENQYYLHGFWEGLVDRYEEMIEKYHPGLGDERWPFVTHFVGCKPCGRYADYAVDRCFKSMERAFNFADNQVLKLYGFSHRGLLSPKVKRIRNETVSPLESVDKFDMRRMRV
;
A
#
# COMPACT_ATOMS: atom_id res chain seq x y z
N MET A 1 35.23 45.63 -43.42
CA MET A 1 36.45 45.55 -44.25
C MET A 1 36.44 44.20 -44.97
N PHE A 2 37.04 44.11 -46.15
CA PHE A 2 37.17 42.94 -47.06
C PHE A 2 37.70 41.66 -46.33
N GLN A 3 37.58 40.39 -46.78
CA GLN A 3 37.00 39.66 -47.96
C GLN A 3 36.92 38.15 -47.57
N ASP A 4 36.40 37.12 -48.26
CA ASP A 4 35.58 36.85 -49.49
C ASP A 4 34.94 35.42 -49.27
N GLY A 5 34.30 34.67 -50.19
CA GLY A 5 33.91 34.89 -51.59
C GLY A 5 33.27 33.65 -52.27
N TYR A 6 32.71 33.87 -53.49
CA TYR A 6 32.48 32.99 -54.68
C TYR A 6 32.38 31.43 -54.56
N ARG A 7 31.58 30.67 -55.33
CA ARG A 7 30.94 30.78 -56.69
C ARG A 7 29.68 29.86 -56.73
N SER A 8 28.53 30.20 -57.35
CA SER A 8 28.16 30.13 -58.80
C SER A 8 28.03 28.68 -59.38
N SER A 9 27.06 28.28 -60.24
CA SER A 9 25.73 28.80 -60.66
C SER A 9 24.98 27.85 -61.64
N GLY A 10 23.63 27.87 -61.67
CA GLY A 10 22.75 27.42 -62.77
C GLY A 10 22.64 25.90 -63.08
N SER A 11 21.82 25.43 -64.04
CA SER A 11 20.53 25.93 -64.60
C SER A 11 19.92 24.93 -65.62
N GLY A 12 18.64 24.55 -65.44
CA GLY A 12 17.68 24.23 -66.54
C GLY A 12 17.69 22.87 -67.27
N GLY A 13 16.48 22.40 -67.64
CA GLY A 13 16.24 21.72 -68.93
C GLY A 13 15.67 20.28 -68.95
N GLY A 14 14.55 20.10 -69.67
CA GLY A 14 14.37 18.94 -70.57
C GLY A 14 13.46 17.78 -70.13
N LEU A 15 12.37 17.56 -70.87
CA LEU A 15 11.65 16.27 -70.94
C LEU A 15 12.35 15.31 -71.93
N SER A 16 12.11 14.00 -71.79
CA SER A 16 11.98 13.09 -72.94
C SER A 16 11.16 11.85 -72.60
N THR A 17 10.46 11.33 -73.61
CA THR A 17 9.50 10.21 -73.53
C THR A 17 9.95 9.03 -74.38
N THR A 18 9.64 7.80 -73.97
CA THR A 18 9.57 6.64 -74.88
C THR A 18 8.38 5.76 -74.56
N ALA A 19 7.69 5.30 -75.60
CA ALA A 19 6.61 4.31 -75.52
C ALA A 19 6.58 3.48 -76.81
N VAL A 20 6.34 2.17 -76.68
CA VAL A 20 6.18 1.19 -77.76
C VAL A 20 5.11 0.21 -77.23
N SER A 21 3.89 0.11 -77.76
CA SER A 21 3.45 -0.40 -79.08
C SER A 21 3.78 -1.89 -79.30
N ASN A 22 2.97 -2.73 -79.95
CA ASN A 22 1.56 -2.62 -80.34
C ASN A 22 1.02 -4.04 -80.57
N GLY A 23 -0.30 -4.28 -80.53
CA GLY A 23 -0.83 -5.58 -80.96
C GLY A 23 -2.22 -5.95 -80.45
N GLY A 24 -3.14 -6.19 -81.38
CA GLY A 24 -4.41 -6.87 -81.13
C GLY A 24 -4.97 -7.38 -82.45
N TRP A 25 -5.86 -8.38 -82.42
CA TRP A 25 -6.68 -8.82 -83.56
C TRP A 25 -8.03 -9.36 -83.06
N ARG A 26 -8.99 -9.54 -83.97
CA ARG A 26 -10.41 -9.84 -83.66
C ARG A 26 -10.75 -11.33 -83.85
N ILE A 27 -11.80 -11.80 -83.18
CA ILE A 27 -12.90 -12.59 -83.79
C ILE A 27 -14.11 -12.64 -82.82
N ARG A 28 -15.31 -12.94 -83.34
CA ARG A 28 -16.60 -12.97 -82.62
C ARG A 28 -17.00 -14.41 -82.25
N GLY A 29 -17.81 -14.57 -81.19
CA GLY A 29 -18.97 -15.47 -81.24
C GLY A 29 -19.38 -16.19 -79.95
N PHE A 30 -20.67 -16.07 -79.59
CA PHE A 30 -21.45 -16.94 -78.69
C PHE A 30 -20.97 -16.95 -77.20
N LEU A 31 -21.82 -17.08 -76.16
CA LEU A 31 -23.29 -17.20 -76.06
C LEU A 31 -23.81 -16.53 -74.76
N ARG A 32 -25.13 -16.51 -74.56
CA ARG A 32 -25.82 -15.96 -73.37
C ARG A 32 -25.37 -16.67 -72.07
N GLY A 33 -25.18 -15.92 -70.98
CA GLY A 33 -24.99 -16.53 -69.64
C GLY A 33 -24.67 -15.62 -68.45
N TRP A 34 -24.32 -14.34 -68.65
CA TRP A 34 -23.57 -13.58 -67.62
C TRP A 34 -24.18 -12.22 -67.21
N GLN A 35 -25.47 -12.19 -66.88
CA GLN A 35 -26.15 -10.99 -66.33
C GLN A 35 -27.01 -11.22 -65.07
N ILE A 36 -27.10 -12.44 -64.54
CA ILE A 36 -27.91 -12.75 -63.34
C ILE A 36 -27.05 -12.97 -62.08
N GLN A 37 -25.81 -13.43 -62.23
CA GLN A 37 -24.90 -13.61 -61.09
C GLN A 37 -24.46 -12.28 -60.46
N ASN A 38 -24.14 -11.25 -61.26
CA ASN A 38 -23.69 -9.96 -60.75
C ASN A 38 -24.78 -9.23 -59.95
N THR A 39 -26.06 -9.36 -60.29
CA THR A 39 -27.16 -8.77 -59.51
C THR A 39 -27.27 -9.41 -58.12
N LEU A 40 -27.17 -10.73 -58.03
CA LEU A 40 -27.16 -11.44 -56.75
C LEU A 40 -25.88 -11.19 -55.94
N PHE A 41 -24.73 -11.03 -56.59
CA PHE A 41 -23.47 -10.69 -55.94
C PHE A 41 -23.50 -9.25 -55.38
N ASN A 42 -24.01 -8.29 -56.15
CA ASN A 42 -24.20 -6.91 -55.72
C ASN A 42 -25.24 -6.79 -54.60
N ILE A 43 -26.33 -7.58 -54.62
CA ILE A 43 -27.29 -7.63 -53.50
C ILE A 43 -26.62 -8.22 -52.24
N LYS A 44 -25.80 -9.28 -52.36
CA LYS A 44 -25.04 -9.80 -51.22
C LYS A 44 -24.02 -8.80 -50.68
N ILE A 45 -23.31 -8.06 -51.54
CA ILE A 45 -22.42 -6.99 -51.11
C ILE A 45 -23.21 -5.84 -50.45
N MET A 46 -24.34 -5.44 -51.00
CA MET A 46 -25.19 -4.38 -50.42
C MET A 46 -25.72 -4.77 -49.04
N ILE A 47 -26.14 -6.02 -48.85
CA ILE A 47 -26.55 -6.57 -47.55
C ILE A 47 -25.34 -6.66 -46.60
N LEU A 48 -24.19 -7.12 -47.06
CA LEU A 48 -22.96 -7.20 -46.24
C LEU A 48 -22.49 -5.82 -45.81
N CYS A 49 -22.45 -4.83 -46.72
CA CYS A 49 -22.13 -3.45 -46.42
C CYS A 49 -23.17 -2.85 -45.46
N GLY A 50 -24.47 -3.07 -45.67
CA GLY A 50 -25.51 -2.64 -44.74
C GLY A 50 -25.33 -3.24 -43.34
N PHE A 51 -25.02 -4.54 -43.24
CA PHE A 51 -24.76 -5.23 -41.98
C PHE A 51 -23.47 -4.74 -41.30
N VAL A 52 -22.41 -4.48 -42.07
CA VAL A 52 -21.16 -3.87 -41.59
C VAL A 52 -21.39 -2.43 -41.14
N THR A 53 -22.20 -1.64 -41.84
CA THR A 53 -22.57 -0.28 -41.41
C THR A 53 -23.44 -0.31 -40.16
N ILE A 54 -24.35 -1.29 -40.00
CA ILE A 54 -25.10 -1.51 -38.76
C ILE A 54 -24.18 -1.94 -37.62
N LEU A 55 -23.22 -2.85 -37.86
CA LEU A 55 -22.21 -3.23 -36.87
C LEU A 55 -21.28 -2.08 -36.48
N ILE A 56 -20.92 -1.21 -37.43
CA ILE A 56 -20.15 0.02 -37.17
C ILE A 56 -21.00 1.02 -36.39
N LEU A 57 -22.28 1.20 -36.71
CA LEU A 57 -23.17 2.13 -36.01
C LEU A 57 -23.47 1.65 -34.57
N LEU A 58 -23.84 0.38 -34.40
CA LEU A 58 -23.96 -0.26 -33.08
C LEU A 58 -22.62 -0.23 -32.33
N GLY A 59 -21.51 -0.42 -33.06
CA GLY A 59 -20.16 -0.23 -32.55
C GLY A 59 -19.92 1.18 -32.03
N THR A 60 -20.23 2.23 -32.79
CA THR A 60 -20.06 3.63 -32.36
C THR A 60 -21.03 4.05 -31.25
N ILE A 61 -22.20 3.40 -31.14
CA ILE A 61 -23.14 3.57 -30.03
C ILE A 61 -22.67 2.81 -28.77
N SER A 62 -21.76 1.83 -28.92
CA SER A 62 -21.17 1.04 -27.83
C SER A 62 -19.68 1.31 -27.56
N ILE A 63 -19.03 2.17 -28.35
CA ILE A 63 -17.61 2.58 -28.22
C ILE A 63 -17.56 4.09 -27.96
N GLY A 64 -18.32 4.51 -26.96
CA GLY A 64 -17.95 5.64 -26.12
C GLY A 64 -17.14 5.13 -24.93
N ASN A 65 -15.92 5.63 -24.76
CA ASN A 65 -15.12 5.46 -23.53
C ASN A 65 -14.66 4.03 -23.14
N PHE A 66 -14.36 3.14 -24.10
CA PHE A 66 -13.60 1.91 -23.80
C PHE A 66 -12.09 2.20 -23.62
N GLY A 67 -11.79 2.91 -22.53
CA GLY A 67 -10.44 3.22 -22.04
C GLY A 67 -10.21 2.85 -20.56
N SER A 68 -11.25 2.45 -19.83
CA SER A 68 -11.13 1.83 -18.50
C SER A 68 -12.40 1.04 -18.16
N SER A 69 -12.30 -0.30 -18.04
CA SER A 69 -13.44 -1.17 -17.68
C SER A 69 -13.07 -2.62 -17.28
N ASN A 70 -11.88 -2.88 -16.75
CA ASN A 70 -11.55 -4.16 -16.07
C ASN A 70 -11.12 -3.89 -14.62
N ALA A 71 -10.12 -3.04 -14.41
CA ALA A 71 -9.76 -2.57 -13.06
C ALA A 71 -10.94 -1.88 -12.37
N ASP A 72 -11.66 -0.97 -13.05
CA ASP A 72 -12.81 -0.27 -12.47
C ASP A 72 -14.00 -1.18 -12.16
N SER A 73 -14.24 -2.22 -12.96
CA SER A 73 -15.33 -3.17 -12.74
C SER A 73 -15.02 -4.15 -11.61
N VAL A 74 -13.77 -4.60 -11.50
CA VAL A 74 -13.26 -5.41 -10.38
C VAL A 74 -13.18 -4.60 -9.09
N ASN A 75 -12.73 -3.34 -9.14
CA ASN A 75 -12.79 -2.43 -8.00
C ASN A 75 -14.24 -2.14 -7.60
N GLN A 76 -15.19 -1.99 -8.54
CA GLN A 76 -16.60 -1.87 -8.18
C GLN A 76 -17.20 -3.15 -7.60
N SER A 77 -16.80 -4.35 -8.00
CA SER A 77 -17.26 -5.58 -7.34
C SER A 77 -16.66 -5.69 -5.93
N PHE A 78 -15.35 -5.47 -5.76
CA PHE A 78 -14.73 -5.44 -4.44
C PHE A 78 -15.36 -4.37 -3.54
N ILE A 79 -15.61 -3.16 -4.02
CA ILE A 79 -16.30 -2.10 -3.24
C ILE A 79 -17.74 -2.53 -2.88
N LYS A 80 -18.48 -3.18 -3.77
CA LYS A 80 -19.85 -3.67 -3.49
C LYS A 80 -19.89 -4.84 -2.51
N GLU A 81 -18.88 -5.70 -2.51
CA GLU A 81 -18.77 -6.84 -1.59
C GLU A 81 -18.17 -6.44 -0.23
N THR A 82 -17.25 -5.47 -0.22
CA THR A 82 -16.51 -5.05 0.99
C THR A 82 -17.23 -4.00 1.82
N ILE A 83 -18.04 -3.11 1.20
CA ILE A 83 -18.83 -2.11 1.94
C ILE A 83 -19.81 -2.76 2.95
N PRO A 84 -20.57 -3.81 2.61
CA PRO A 84 -21.43 -4.51 3.58
C PRO A 84 -20.62 -5.08 4.75
N ILE A 85 -19.50 -5.75 4.47
CA ILE A 85 -18.68 -6.41 5.49
C ILE A 85 -18.08 -5.38 6.47
N LEU A 86 -17.57 -4.25 5.95
CA LEU A 86 -17.07 -3.15 6.79
C LEU A 86 -18.17 -2.40 7.56
N ALA A 87 -19.45 -2.59 7.22
CA ALA A 87 -20.60 -2.01 7.92
C ALA A 87 -21.16 -2.93 9.04
N GLU A 88 -20.84 -4.22 9.04
CA GLU A 88 -21.29 -5.18 10.07
C GLU A 88 -20.33 -5.31 11.27
N ILE A 89 -19.18 -4.63 11.26
CA ILE A 89 -18.17 -4.69 12.33
C ILE A 89 -18.70 -4.08 13.65
N PRO A 90 -18.85 -4.86 14.75
CA PRO A 90 -19.34 -4.33 16.02
C PRO A 90 -18.23 -3.61 16.79
N SER A 91 -18.17 -2.27 16.68
CA SER A 91 -17.18 -1.44 17.37
C SER A 91 -17.47 -1.30 18.88
N HIS A 92 -17.11 -2.30 19.68
CA HIS A 92 -17.27 -2.24 21.14
C HIS A 92 -16.15 -1.47 21.84
N SER A 93 -16.57 -0.61 22.78
CA SER A 93 -15.75 0.32 23.56
C SER A 93 -14.87 -0.35 24.61
N HIS A 94 -13.76 0.30 24.95
CA HIS A 94 -13.00 0.00 26.17
C HIS A 94 -13.77 0.45 27.42
N SER A 95 -14.52 -0.44 28.06
CA SER A 95 -14.97 -0.24 29.44
C SER A 95 -13.83 -0.54 30.42
N THR A 96 -13.46 0.44 31.25
CA THR A 96 -12.38 0.35 32.23
C THR A 96 -12.88 -0.13 33.59
N ASP A 97 -13.26 -1.41 33.67
CA ASP A 97 -13.58 -2.06 34.94
C ASP A 97 -12.44 -2.98 35.41
N LEU A 98 -11.83 -2.63 36.55
CA LEU A 98 -10.84 -3.45 37.24
C LEU A 98 -11.54 -4.51 38.11
N ALA A 99 -12.00 -5.59 37.48
CA ALA A 99 -12.48 -6.77 38.19
C ALA A 99 -11.31 -7.70 38.57
N GLU A 100 -11.21 -8.07 39.86
CA GLU A 100 -10.25 -9.06 40.34
C GLU A 100 -10.48 -10.45 39.70
N PRO A 101 -9.42 -11.27 39.48
CA PRO A 101 -9.58 -12.61 38.96
C PRO A 101 -10.30 -13.53 39.98
N PRO A 102 -11.29 -14.35 39.55
CA PRO A 102 -11.96 -15.27 40.44
C PRO A 102 -11.00 -16.36 40.95
N LYS A 103 -11.08 -16.66 42.24
CA LYS A 103 -10.31 -17.76 42.84
C LYS A 103 -10.82 -19.09 42.32
N ALA A 104 -9.92 -19.93 41.80
CA ALA A 104 -10.24 -21.29 41.39
C ALA A 104 -10.04 -22.26 42.57
N ASP A 105 -11.14 -22.84 43.06
CA ASP A 105 -11.08 -23.95 44.00
C ASP A 105 -10.58 -25.21 43.27
N ILE A 106 -9.45 -25.77 43.73
CA ILE A 106 -8.89 -27.02 43.20
C ILE A 106 -8.81 -28.03 44.36
N SER A 107 -9.62 -29.08 44.29
CA SER A 107 -9.46 -30.25 45.15
C SER A 107 -8.33 -31.15 44.61
N PRO A 108 -7.50 -31.76 45.47
CA PRO A 108 -6.21 -32.33 45.06
C PRO A 108 -6.29 -33.79 44.58
N ASN A 109 -5.40 -34.15 43.65
CA ASN A 109 -4.90 -35.52 43.52
C ASN A 109 -3.50 -35.56 42.85
N THR A 110 -2.48 -35.48 43.70
CA THR A 110 -1.25 -36.30 43.69
C THR A 110 -0.62 -36.69 42.34
N MET A 111 0.54 -36.11 42.00
CA MET A 111 1.84 -36.82 42.10
C MET A 111 3.04 -35.86 42.02
N ASP A 112 4.21 -36.34 42.43
CA ASP A 112 5.35 -35.56 42.94
C ASP A 112 6.57 -35.55 42.00
N LEU A 113 7.13 -34.37 41.74
CA LEU A 113 8.51 -34.12 41.31
C LEU A 113 8.96 -32.73 41.83
N ALA A 114 10.14 -32.65 42.45
CA ALA A 114 10.53 -31.53 43.31
C ALA A 114 11.05 -30.25 42.62
N GLU A 115 10.75 -29.08 43.19
CA GLU A 115 11.39 -27.79 42.88
C GLU A 115 12.74 -27.61 43.62
N PRO A 116 13.72 -26.89 43.05
CA PRO A 116 14.92 -26.44 43.78
C PRO A 116 14.61 -25.27 44.75
N PRO A 117 15.46 -25.04 45.78
CA PRO A 117 15.16 -24.11 46.87
C PRO A 117 15.12 -22.63 46.42
N LYS A 118 14.09 -21.91 46.89
CA LYS A 118 13.95 -20.46 46.71
C LYS A 118 14.86 -19.74 47.70
N ALA A 119 15.66 -18.80 47.20
CA ALA A 119 16.46 -17.91 48.04
C ALA A 119 15.58 -16.77 48.58
N GLU A 120 15.53 -16.59 49.89
CA GLU A 120 14.89 -15.42 50.50
C GLU A 120 15.81 -14.19 50.34
N ILE A 121 15.30 -13.16 49.66
CA ILE A 121 15.90 -11.82 49.64
C ILE A 121 14.87 -10.86 50.22
N SER A 122 15.12 -10.36 51.42
CA SER A 122 14.29 -9.35 52.08
C SER A 122 14.52 -7.98 51.44
N LEU A 123 13.55 -7.51 50.65
CA LEU A 123 13.64 -6.22 49.97
C LEU A 123 12.82 -5.15 50.70
N ASN A 124 13.35 -4.65 51.82
CA ASN A 124 12.91 -3.40 52.43
C ASN A 124 13.36 -2.19 51.58
N ALA A 125 12.88 -2.14 50.33
CA ALA A 125 12.97 -0.97 49.49
C ALA A 125 11.69 -0.15 49.69
N THR A 126 11.81 1.01 50.34
CA THR A 126 10.72 1.97 50.47
C THR A 126 10.24 2.38 49.07
N TYR A 127 8.93 2.22 48.82
CA TYR A 127 8.30 2.87 47.68
C TYR A 127 8.58 4.38 47.78
N LEU A 128 9.16 4.94 46.72
CA LEU A 128 9.08 6.38 46.48
C LEU A 128 7.74 6.59 45.78
N ASP A 129 6.83 7.32 46.41
CA ASP A 129 5.55 7.65 45.80
C ASP A 129 5.79 8.37 44.46
N GLU A 130 5.10 7.94 43.40
CA GLU A 130 5.12 8.67 42.14
C GLU A 130 4.59 10.09 42.38
N PRO A 131 5.25 11.15 41.87
CA PRO A 131 4.72 12.50 41.99
C PRO A 131 3.34 12.58 41.33
N PRO A 132 2.36 13.27 41.93
CA PRO A 132 0.99 13.28 41.43
C PRO A 132 0.96 13.76 39.99
N LYS A 133 0.37 12.93 39.10
CA LYS A 133 0.25 13.24 37.67
C LYS A 133 -0.43 14.59 37.50
N ALA A 134 0.24 15.51 36.82
CA ALA A 134 -0.31 16.84 36.55
C ALA A 134 -1.50 16.70 35.59
N GLU A 135 -2.72 16.93 36.10
CA GLU A 135 -3.91 16.95 35.27
C GLU A 135 -3.77 18.04 34.20
N VAL A 136 -3.73 17.63 32.93
CA VAL A 136 -3.65 18.56 31.80
C VAL A 136 -4.93 19.40 31.80
N SER A 137 -4.79 20.72 31.98
CA SER A 137 -5.96 21.58 32.12
C SER A 137 -6.86 21.48 30.88
N PRO A 138 -8.20 21.43 31.00
CA PRO A 138 -9.11 21.31 29.85
C PRO A 138 -8.99 22.43 28.79
N ASN A 139 -8.31 23.53 29.11
CA ASN A 139 -8.05 24.66 28.22
C ASN A 139 -6.70 24.55 27.46
N ALA A 140 -5.90 23.53 27.71
CA ALA A 140 -4.61 23.34 27.05
C ALA A 140 -4.79 22.60 25.72
N THR A 141 -4.70 23.33 24.60
CA THR A 141 -4.67 22.72 23.27
C THR A 141 -3.40 21.88 23.08
N TYR A 142 -3.57 20.58 22.84
CA TYR A 142 -2.48 19.65 22.55
C TYR A 142 -1.61 20.12 21.36
N THR A 143 -0.29 19.87 21.42
CA THR A 143 0.65 20.10 20.31
C THR A 143 1.68 18.97 20.26
N LEU A 144 2.16 18.59 19.07
CA LEU A 144 3.21 17.58 18.88
C LEU A 144 4.63 18.08 19.26
N GLY A 145 4.74 19.22 19.94
CA GLY A 145 5.98 19.92 20.27
C GLY A 145 6.05 21.34 19.69
N PRO A 146 7.20 22.04 19.84
CA PRO A 146 7.35 23.42 19.39
C PRO A 146 7.09 23.60 17.90
N ARG A 147 6.35 24.64 17.53
CA ARG A 147 6.00 24.94 16.13
C ARG A 147 7.25 25.37 15.34
N ILE A 148 7.48 24.72 14.20
CA ILE A 148 8.54 25.04 13.25
C ILE A 148 7.88 25.62 12.00
N THR A 149 8.48 26.64 11.37
CA THR A 149 7.91 27.34 10.19
C THR A 149 8.90 27.56 9.05
N ASN A 150 10.10 26.98 9.15
CA ASN A 150 11.21 27.14 8.21
C ASN A 150 11.96 25.82 7.97
N TRP A 151 11.29 24.67 8.15
CA TRP A 151 11.94 23.36 8.14
C TRP A 151 12.65 23.06 6.81
N ASP A 152 12.02 23.38 5.66
CA ASP A 152 12.64 23.16 4.35
C ASP A 152 13.97 23.93 4.19
N SER A 153 14.07 25.12 4.78
CA SER A 153 15.31 25.91 4.81
C SER A 153 16.35 25.31 5.75
N GLN A 154 15.95 24.80 6.93
CA GLN A 154 16.85 24.10 7.86
C GLN A 154 17.40 22.82 7.23
N ARG A 155 16.51 21.97 6.70
CA ARG A 155 16.83 20.72 6.01
C ARG A 155 17.73 20.94 4.80
N LYS A 156 17.49 22.00 4.00
CA LYS A 156 18.37 22.39 2.89
C LYS A 156 19.76 22.84 3.34
N VAL A 157 19.88 23.58 4.45
CA VAL A 157 21.18 23.96 5.02
C VAL A 157 21.92 22.71 5.51
N TRP A 158 21.23 21.80 6.21
CA TRP A 158 21.81 20.55 6.70
C TRP A 158 22.31 19.65 5.55
N LEU A 159 21.51 19.45 4.50
CA LEU A 159 21.89 18.64 3.33
C LEU A 159 23.12 19.21 2.58
N ASN A 160 23.27 20.54 2.56
CA ASN A 160 24.46 21.19 2.00
C ASN A 160 25.72 21.06 2.89
N GLN A 161 25.55 20.77 4.19
CA GLN A 161 26.64 20.65 5.17
C GLN A 161 27.08 19.20 5.39
N ASN A 162 26.22 18.22 5.11
CA ASN A 162 26.45 16.79 5.35
C ASN A 162 26.27 15.99 4.02
N PRO A 163 27.08 16.26 2.98
CA PRO A 163 26.92 15.68 1.63
C PRO A 163 27.08 14.15 1.57
N GLU A 164 27.67 13.53 2.60
CA GLU A 164 27.77 12.08 2.79
C GLU A 164 26.44 11.43 3.22
N PHE A 165 25.44 12.22 3.64
CA PHE A 165 24.07 11.78 3.90
C PHE A 165 23.07 12.38 2.89
N PRO A 166 23.15 12.02 1.60
CA PRO A 166 22.25 12.56 0.59
C PRO A 166 20.83 11.98 0.73
N SER A 167 19.83 12.80 0.38
CA SER A 167 18.42 12.41 0.28
C SER A 167 18.06 11.70 -1.01
N ILE A 168 19.00 11.60 -1.96
CA ILE A 168 18.89 10.80 -3.18
C ILE A 168 20.13 9.91 -3.28
N VAL A 169 19.93 8.60 -3.30
CA VAL A 169 20.96 7.56 -3.42
C VAL A 169 20.76 6.81 -4.73
N ASN A 170 21.77 6.76 -5.59
CA ASN A 170 21.71 6.08 -6.90
C ASN A 170 20.50 6.49 -7.77
N GLY A 171 20.08 7.76 -7.70
CA GLY A 171 18.93 8.31 -8.43
C GLY A 171 17.56 8.03 -7.80
N LYS A 172 17.50 7.36 -6.63
CA LYS A 172 16.26 7.09 -5.87
C LYS A 172 16.22 7.92 -4.60
N ALA A 173 15.05 8.42 -4.21
CA ALA A 173 14.89 9.14 -2.95
C ALA A 173 15.08 8.20 -1.74
N ARG A 174 15.72 8.67 -0.67
CA ARG A 174 15.92 7.88 0.56
C ARG A 174 14.58 7.70 1.29
N ILE A 175 14.22 6.45 1.55
CA ILE A 175 13.03 6.06 2.32
C ILE A 175 13.44 5.46 3.67
N LEU A 176 12.75 5.85 4.73
CA LEU A 176 12.79 5.19 6.04
C LEU A 176 11.44 4.52 6.32
N LEU A 177 11.40 3.19 6.37
CA LEU A 177 10.20 2.45 6.77
C LEU A 177 10.04 2.58 8.30
N LEU A 178 8.86 3.02 8.74
CA LEU A 178 8.47 3.06 10.13
C LEU A 178 7.32 2.07 10.38
N THR A 179 7.54 1.16 11.32
CA THR A 179 6.55 0.20 11.84
C THR A 179 6.61 0.21 13.38
N GLY A 180 5.64 -0.38 14.07
CA GLY A 180 5.74 -0.56 15.52
C GLY A 180 4.66 -1.41 16.16
N SER A 181 4.84 -1.66 17.45
CA SER A 181 3.86 -2.31 18.33
C SER A 181 3.94 -1.69 19.74
N SER A 182 3.05 -2.10 20.63
CA SER A 182 3.18 -1.79 22.06
C SER A 182 4.49 -2.35 22.66
N PRO A 183 5.01 -1.75 23.75
CA PRO A 183 6.18 -2.27 24.48
C PRO A 183 5.88 -3.54 25.29
N GLY A 184 4.64 -3.67 25.78
CA GLY A 184 4.20 -4.86 26.52
C GLY A 184 3.89 -6.04 25.59
N PRO A 185 3.98 -7.28 26.10
CA PRO A 185 3.63 -8.48 25.33
C PRO A 185 2.16 -8.45 24.91
N CYS A 186 1.84 -9.12 23.80
CA CYS A 186 0.47 -9.18 23.31
C CYS A 186 -0.46 -9.92 24.28
N TYR A 187 -1.72 -9.47 24.34
CA TYR A 187 -2.74 -10.09 25.20
C TYR A 187 -2.98 -11.58 24.83
N LYS A 188 -2.75 -11.91 23.55
CA LYS A 188 -2.67 -13.28 23.05
C LYS A 188 -1.18 -13.56 22.75
N PRO A 189 -0.48 -14.50 23.42
CA PRO A 189 0.95 -14.73 23.20
C PRO A 189 1.32 -15.16 21.77
N ILE A 190 0.36 -15.70 21.01
CA ILE A 190 0.53 -15.97 19.57
C ILE A 190 0.63 -14.68 18.74
N GLY A 191 0.13 -13.55 19.24
CA GLY A 191 0.25 -12.24 18.61
C GLY A 191 1.70 -11.80 18.44
N ASP A 192 2.54 -11.96 19.47
CA ASP A 192 3.97 -11.63 19.42
C ASP A 192 4.70 -12.45 18.34
N TYR A 193 4.30 -13.70 18.12
CA TYR A 193 4.83 -14.53 17.04
C TYR A 193 4.47 -13.96 15.65
N TYR A 194 3.24 -13.45 15.45
CA TYR A 194 2.88 -12.81 14.19
C TYR A 194 3.48 -11.40 14.01
N LEU A 195 3.74 -10.66 15.09
CA LEU A 195 4.57 -9.45 15.05
C LEU A 195 6.01 -9.79 14.60
N LEU A 196 6.61 -10.85 15.15
CA LEU A 196 7.94 -11.32 14.75
C LEU A 196 7.99 -11.74 13.26
N LYS A 197 6.95 -12.43 12.77
CA LYS A 197 6.81 -12.76 11.33
C LYS A 197 6.65 -11.49 10.47
N SER A 198 5.89 -10.51 10.93
CA SER A 198 5.71 -9.22 10.24
C SER A 198 7.00 -8.41 10.13
N VAL A 199 7.78 -8.30 11.22
CA VAL A 199 9.07 -7.60 11.14
C VAL A 199 10.09 -8.34 10.30
N LYS A 200 10.12 -9.70 10.29
CA LYS A 200 10.94 -10.46 9.31
C LYS A 200 10.55 -10.10 7.88
N ASN A 201 9.25 -10.13 7.55
CA ASN A 201 8.75 -9.81 6.20
C ASN A 201 9.16 -8.39 5.77
N LYS A 202 9.00 -7.39 6.66
CA LYS A 202 9.46 -6.02 6.43
C LYS A 202 11.00 -5.93 6.25
N ILE A 203 11.78 -6.60 7.10
CA ILE A 203 13.25 -6.68 7.00
C ILE A 203 13.69 -7.31 5.67
N ASP A 204 13.02 -8.38 5.20
CA ASP A 204 13.35 -9.03 3.94
C ASP A 204 13.12 -8.11 2.74
N TYR A 205 11.97 -7.42 2.69
CA TYR A 205 11.70 -6.42 1.66
C TYR A 205 12.72 -5.26 1.73
N CYS A 206 12.88 -4.62 2.89
CA CYS A 206 13.79 -3.48 3.06
C CYS A 206 15.24 -3.81 2.68
N ARG A 207 15.74 -5.00 3.05
CA ARG A 207 17.08 -5.49 2.68
C ARG A 207 17.25 -5.70 1.17
N LEU A 208 16.19 -6.09 0.46
CA LEU A 208 16.23 -6.32 -0.99
C LEU A 208 16.13 -5.01 -1.80
N HIS A 209 15.40 -4.01 -1.28
CA HIS A 209 15.19 -2.71 -1.93
C HIS A 209 16.16 -1.59 -1.50
N GLY A 210 16.94 -1.80 -0.43
CA GLY A 210 17.90 -0.81 0.08
C GLY A 210 17.25 0.28 0.92
N ILE A 211 16.24 -0.08 1.71
CA ILE A 211 15.43 0.81 2.54
C ILE A 211 15.82 0.63 4.02
N GLU A 212 15.97 1.73 4.75
CA GLU A 212 16.26 1.73 6.19
C GLU A 212 14.96 1.49 6.98
N ILE A 213 15.03 0.85 8.16
CA ILE A 213 13.83 0.47 8.94
C ILE A 213 13.96 0.86 10.43
N VAL A 214 12.93 1.53 10.95
CA VAL A 214 12.71 1.77 12.37
C VAL A 214 11.52 0.94 12.85
N TYR A 215 11.73 0.19 13.92
CA TYR A 215 10.65 -0.50 14.65
C TYR A 215 10.44 0.19 16.00
N ASN A 216 9.33 0.90 16.15
CA ASN A 216 8.99 1.54 17.41
C ASN A 216 8.36 0.57 18.42
N MET A 217 8.81 0.64 19.67
CA MET A 217 8.16 0.03 20.84
C MET A 217 7.90 1.06 21.96
N ALA A 218 8.33 2.32 21.81
CA ALA A 218 8.17 3.35 22.83
C ALA A 218 6.87 4.14 22.65
N HIS A 219 6.21 4.46 23.77
CA HIS A 219 5.21 5.53 23.82
C HIS A 219 5.95 6.85 24.03
N LEU A 220 6.04 7.68 22.97
CA LEU A 220 6.68 9.00 23.03
C LEU A 220 5.79 10.08 23.67
N ASP A 221 4.50 9.79 23.83
CA ASP A 221 3.45 10.71 24.24
C ASP A 221 2.38 9.91 25.00
N GLU A 222 1.93 10.38 26.17
CA GLU A 222 0.90 9.68 26.96
C GLU A 222 -0.52 9.88 26.39
N GLU A 223 -0.77 10.96 25.64
CA GLU A 223 -2.11 11.33 25.14
C GLU A 223 -2.42 10.70 23.77
N LEU A 224 -1.43 10.63 22.88
CA LEU A 224 -1.53 9.98 21.56
C LEU A 224 -1.28 8.48 21.62
N SER A 225 -2.12 7.80 22.41
CA SER A 225 -2.14 6.35 22.58
C SER A 225 -2.78 5.59 21.40
N GLY A 226 -2.49 4.29 21.28
CA GLY A 226 -3.08 3.43 20.25
C GLY A 226 -2.61 3.80 18.84
N TYR A 227 -3.50 3.79 17.86
CA TYR A 227 -3.18 4.08 16.45
C TYR A 227 -2.58 5.50 16.27
N TRP A 228 -2.93 6.45 17.14
CA TRP A 228 -2.42 7.82 17.14
C TRP A 228 -0.90 7.93 17.41
N THR A 229 -0.28 6.91 18.01
CA THR A 229 1.15 6.94 18.38
C THR A 229 2.09 7.09 17.18
N LYS A 230 1.59 6.88 15.95
CA LYS A 230 2.35 7.10 14.71
C LYS A 230 2.70 8.57 14.47
N LEU A 231 1.80 9.53 14.80
CA LEU A 231 2.03 10.96 14.56
C LEU A 231 3.29 11.52 15.27
N PRO A 232 3.48 11.38 16.60
CA PRO A 232 4.65 11.93 17.28
C PRO A 232 5.95 11.21 16.90
N MET A 233 5.89 9.93 16.55
CA MET A 233 7.08 9.21 16.05
C MET A 233 7.46 9.66 14.63
N ILE A 234 6.51 9.87 13.71
CA ILE A 234 6.78 10.41 12.38
C ILE A 234 7.39 11.82 12.49
N ARG A 235 6.83 12.70 13.33
CA ARG A 235 7.40 14.04 13.57
C ARG A 235 8.82 13.96 14.14
N THR A 236 9.07 13.07 15.09
CA THR A 236 10.40 12.85 15.66
C THR A 236 11.40 12.42 14.59
N LEU A 237 11.09 11.38 13.79
CA LEU A 237 12.01 10.90 12.75
C LEU A 237 12.23 11.93 11.63
N MET A 238 11.23 12.72 11.24
CA MET A 238 11.43 13.81 10.28
C MET A 238 12.49 14.81 10.73
N LEU A 239 12.45 15.22 12.01
CA LEU A 239 13.37 16.19 12.58
C LEU A 239 14.74 15.59 12.91
N SER A 240 14.80 14.30 13.26
CA SER A 240 16.04 13.58 13.56
C SER A 240 16.78 13.06 12.32
N HIS A 241 16.10 12.90 11.18
CA HIS A 241 16.67 12.39 9.93
C HIS A 241 16.44 13.34 8.73
N PRO A 242 17.15 14.49 8.66
CA PRO A 242 17.01 15.43 7.54
C PRO A 242 17.46 14.83 6.19
N GLU A 243 18.28 13.79 6.20
CA GLU A 243 18.68 13.01 5.02
C GLU A 243 17.53 12.21 4.42
N VAL A 244 16.54 11.79 5.20
CA VAL A 244 15.41 11.01 4.69
C VAL A 244 14.46 11.91 3.91
N GLU A 245 14.09 11.50 2.70
CA GLU A 245 13.13 12.21 1.86
C GLU A 245 11.69 11.75 2.13
N TRP A 246 11.48 10.45 2.38
CA TRP A 246 10.17 9.87 2.68
C TRP A 246 10.19 9.05 3.97
N ILE A 247 9.34 9.41 4.94
CA ILE A 247 8.94 8.49 6.01
C ILE A 247 7.80 7.64 5.45
N TRP A 248 7.94 6.31 5.51
CA TRP A 248 6.91 5.37 5.05
C TRP A 248 6.36 4.61 6.25
N TRP A 249 5.17 5.01 6.71
CA TRP A 249 4.46 4.29 7.76
C TRP A 249 3.87 2.99 7.21
N MET A 250 4.00 1.90 7.97
CA MET A 250 3.38 0.61 7.68
C MET A 250 2.99 -0.11 8.98
N ASP A 251 1.69 -0.34 9.18
CA ASP A 251 1.13 -1.04 10.36
C ASP A 251 1.75 -2.44 10.55
N SER A 252 1.78 -2.92 11.79
CA SER A 252 2.43 -4.20 12.14
C SER A 252 1.62 -5.43 11.72
N ASP A 253 0.35 -5.30 11.34
CA ASP A 253 -0.47 -6.34 10.69
C ASP A 253 -0.62 -6.13 9.16
N ALA A 254 0.19 -5.24 8.57
CA ALA A 254 0.42 -5.19 7.12
C ALA A 254 1.68 -5.99 6.71
N LEU A 255 1.57 -6.80 5.65
CA LEU A 255 2.67 -7.62 5.10
C LEU A 255 2.92 -7.28 3.64
N PHE A 256 4.20 -7.20 3.24
CA PHE A 256 4.58 -7.24 1.83
C PHE A 256 4.28 -8.61 1.25
N THR A 257 3.49 -8.66 0.18
CA THR A 257 3.15 -9.88 -0.55
C THR A 257 3.69 -9.88 -1.98
N ASP A 258 4.08 -8.73 -2.52
CA ASP A 258 5.02 -8.63 -3.65
C ASP A 258 6.39 -8.17 -3.12
N ILE A 259 7.39 -9.04 -3.23
CA ILE A 259 8.76 -8.75 -2.78
C ILE A 259 9.61 -8.10 -3.90
N LEU A 260 9.17 -8.16 -5.16
CA LEU A 260 9.89 -7.60 -6.31
C LEU A 260 9.35 -6.26 -6.80
N PHE A 261 8.07 -5.97 -6.54
CA PHE A 261 7.48 -4.65 -6.82
C PHE A 261 8.27 -3.54 -6.12
N GLU A 262 8.46 -2.42 -6.82
CA GLU A 262 9.08 -1.21 -6.28
C GLU A 262 8.10 -0.04 -6.42
N ILE A 263 7.98 0.77 -5.35
CA ILE A 263 7.13 1.95 -5.34
C ILE A 263 7.56 2.94 -6.44
N PRO A 264 6.66 3.38 -7.34
CA PRO A 264 7.00 4.19 -8.50
C PRO A 264 7.21 5.67 -8.12
N LEU A 265 8.21 5.97 -7.28
CA LEU A 265 8.47 7.29 -6.68
C LEU A 265 8.39 8.49 -7.65
N PRO A 266 8.85 8.43 -8.92
CA PRO A 266 8.70 9.54 -9.87
C PRO A 266 7.25 9.98 -10.09
N ARG A 267 6.25 9.11 -9.88
CA ARG A 267 4.81 9.43 -9.92
C ARG A 267 4.42 10.50 -8.87
N TYR A 268 5.15 10.57 -7.77
CA TYR A 268 4.81 11.37 -6.59
C TYR A 268 5.67 12.63 -6.44
N GLU A 269 6.49 12.98 -7.43
CA GLU A 269 7.46 14.08 -7.37
C GLU A 269 6.88 15.41 -6.85
N ASN A 270 5.63 15.74 -7.24
CA ASN A 270 4.95 17.00 -6.90
C ASN A 270 4.05 16.93 -5.65
N HIS A 271 4.01 15.76 -4.98
CA HIS A 271 3.15 15.45 -3.84
C HIS A 271 3.97 15.22 -2.56
N ASN A 272 3.32 15.34 -1.39
CA ASN A 272 3.96 15.20 -0.08
C ASN A 272 3.35 14.07 0.77
N LEU A 273 2.09 13.69 0.53
CA LEU A 273 1.46 12.49 1.08
C LEU A 273 1.07 11.56 -0.07
N VAL A 274 1.42 10.28 0.04
CA VAL A 274 0.96 9.20 -0.85
C VAL A 274 0.25 8.17 0.01
N ILE A 275 -1.04 7.97 -0.23
CA ILE A 275 -1.92 7.14 0.60
C ILE A 275 -2.86 6.34 -0.29
N HIS A 276 -3.10 5.07 0.04
CA HIS A 276 -4.02 4.24 -0.73
C HIS A 276 -5.48 4.66 -0.50
N GLY A 277 -6.29 4.65 -1.54
CA GLY A 277 -7.74 4.84 -1.40
C GLY A 277 -8.49 5.00 -2.71
N TYR A 278 -9.75 5.41 -2.61
CA TYR A 278 -10.67 5.47 -3.75
C TYR A 278 -11.26 6.88 -3.90
N PRO A 279 -10.93 7.64 -4.97
CA PRO A 279 -11.36 9.03 -5.12
C PRO A 279 -12.89 9.26 -5.07
N ASP A 280 -13.69 8.31 -5.57
CA ASP A 280 -15.15 8.37 -5.44
C ASP A 280 -15.63 8.23 -3.98
N LEU A 281 -15.09 7.26 -3.24
CA LEU A 281 -15.41 7.08 -1.83
C LEU A 281 -15.02 8.32 -1.01
N LEU A 282 -13.92 8.98 -1.38
CA LEU A 282 -13.43 10.19 -0.72
C LEU A 282 -14.32 11.40 -1.04
N PHE A 283 -14.33 11.83 -2.30
CA PHE A 283 -14.89 13.13 -2.68
C PHE A 283 -16.41 13.12 -2.86
N ASN A 284 -16.97 12.02 -3.39
CA ASN A 284 -18.40 11.92 -3.67
C ASN A 284 -19.17 11.32 -2.49
N GLN A 285 -18.64 10.23 -1.90
CA GLN A 285 -19.36 9.50 -0.85
C GLN A 285 -18.98 9.89 0.59
N LYS A 286 -17.86 10.60 0.80
CA LYS A 286 -17.31 10.95 2.13
C LYS A 286 -17.20 9.77 3.09
N SER A 287 -16.78 8.60 2.60
CA SER A 287 -16.72 7.38 3.41
C SER A 287 -15.50 7.34 4.33
N TRP A 288 -15.65 6.81 5.54
CA TRP A 288 -14.56 6.66 6.51
C TRP A 288 -13.49 5.63 6.10
N ILE A 289 -13.79 4.80 5.10
CA ILE A 289 -12.88 3.80 4.49
C ILE A 289 -12.33 4.27 3.12
N ALA A 290 -12.48 5.56 2.80
CA ALA A 290 -12.07 6.10 1.51
C ALA A 290 -10.55 6.15 1.31
N LEU A 291 -9.78 6.19 2.40
CA LEU A 291 -8.32 6.15 2.47
C LEU A 291 -7.92 5.15 3.56
N ASN A 292 -6.72 4.56 3.50
CA ASN A 292 -6.17 3.76 4.61
C ASN A 292 -4.86 4.36 5.17
N THR A 293 -4.86 4.79 6.42
CA THR A 293 -3.68 5.35 7.11
C THR A 293 -2.79 4.28 7.75
N GLY A 294 -3.02 3.00 7.44
CA GLY A 294 -2.13 1.92 7.83
C GLY A 294 -0.89 1.78 6.97
N ILE A 295 -0.93 2.23 5.71
CA ILE A 295 0.24 2.32 4.84
C ILE A 295 0.21 3.64 4.05
N PHE A 296 1.18 4.52 4.30
CA PHE A 296 1.33 5.78 3.57
C PHE A 296 2.78 6.28 3.58
N LEU A 297 3.17 7.03 2.54
CA LEU A 297 4.44 7.74 2.47
C LEU A 297 4.21 9.23 2.73
N LEU A 298 4.98 9.83 3.63
CA LEU A 298 4.93 11.26 3.96
C LEU A 298 6.33 11.87 3.80
N ARG A 299 6.44 12.88 2.96
CA ARG A 299 7.71 13.55 2.60
C ARG A 299 8.24 14.36 3.77
N ASN A 300 9.56 14.38 3.98
CA ASN A 300 10.21 15.21 4.98
C ASN A 300 10.30 16.69 4.53
N CYS A 301 9.22 17.45 4.75
CA CYS A 301 9.10 18.87 4.39
C CYS A 301 8.19 19.64 5.35
N GLN A 302 8.23 20.97 5.32
CA GLN A 302 7.44 21.85 6.20
C GLN A 302 5.93 21.58 6.11
N TRP A 303 5.41 21.32 4.90
CA TRP A 303 4.00 20.99 4.67
C TRP A 303 3.56 19.74 5.47
N SER A 304 4.44 18.76 5.63
CA SER A 304 4.15 17.54 6.38
C SER A 304 4.15 17.77 7.89
N LEU A 305 5.01 18.66 8.39
CA LEU A 305 4.94 19.11 9.80
C LEU A 305 3.63 19.86 10.07
N ASP A 306 3.26 20.78 9.17
CA ASP A 306 1.99 21.52 9.24
C ASP A 306 0.77 20.57 9.17
N LEU A 307 0.84 19.49 8.38
CA LEU A 307 -0.20 18.46 8.30
C LEU A 307 -0.32 17.68 9.62
N LEU A 308 0.80 17.25 10.20
CA LEU A 308 0.83 16.51 11.47
C LEU A 308 0.23 17.36 12.60
N ASP A 309 0.62 18.63 12.71
CA ASP A 309 0.04 19.60 13.67
C ASP A 309 -1.47 19.82 13.46
N ALA A 310 -1.97 19.69 12.22
CA ALA A 310 -3.41 19.82 11.90
C ALA A 310 -4.20 18.50 12.05
N TRP A 311 -3.54 17.35 12.06
CA TRP A 311 -4.14 16.01 12.17
C TRP A 311 -4.24 15.56 13.64
N ALA A 312 -3.23 15.87 14.46
CA ALA A 312 -3.18 15.53 15.88
C ALA A 312 -4.35 15.98 16.79
N PRO A 313 -5.06 17.10 16.57
CA PRO A 313 -6.01 17.64 17.57
C PRO A 313 -7.19 16.74 17.95
N MET A 314 -7.52 15.71 17.17
CA MET A 314 -8.57 14.73 17.49
C MET A 314 -8.04 13.49 18.26
N GLY A 315 -6.73 13.38 18.46
CA GLY A 315 -6.07 12.21 19.03
C GLY A 315 -5.91 12.10 20.56
N PRO A 316 -5.87 13.19 21.36
CA PRO A 316 -5.71 13.08 22.81
C PRO A 316 -6.83 12.27 23.48
N LYS A 317 -6.43 11.19 24.17
CA LYS A 317 -7.33 10.17 24.77
C LYS A 317 -8.43 10.76 25.69
N GLY A 318 -9.50 10.00 25.88
CA GLY A 318 -10.66 10.43 26.66
C GLY A 318 -11.48 11.51 25.95
N THR A 319 -12.05 12.45 26.70
CA THR A 319 -13.10 13.38 26.23
C THR A 319 -12.82 14.06 24.89
N ILE A 320 -11.59 14.46 24.60
CA ILE A 320 -11.22 15.09 23.32
C ILE A 320 -11.46 14.12 22.15
N ARG A 321 -10.87 12.92 22.22
CA ARG A 321 -11.03 11.86 21.23
C ARG A 321 -12.46 11.29 21.18
N ASP A 322 -13.16 11.24 22.32
CA ASP A 322 -14.55 10.76 22.39
C ASP A 322 -15.54 11.72 21.71
N GLU A 323 -15.46 13.03 22.00
CA GLU A 323 -16.30 14.03 21.32
C GLU A 323 -15.92 14.17 19.84
N ALA A 324 -14.62 14.10 19.51
CA ALA A 324 -14.17 14.05 18.12
C ALA A 324 -14.72 12.80 17.39
N GLY A 325 -14.80 11.64 18.06
CA GLY A 325 -15.41 10.43 17.52
C GLY A 325 -16.86 10.63 17.11
N LYS A 326 -17.65 11.40 17.89
CA LYS A 326 -19.03 11.77 17.54
C LYS A 326 -19.08 12.69 16.32
N ILE A 327 -18.20 13.69 16.25
CA ILE A 327 -18.10 14.60 15.08
C ILE A 327 -17.76 13.82 13.80
N LEU A 328 -16.79 12.91 13.87
CA LEU A 328 -16.39 12.05 12.74
C LEU A 328 -17.52 11.11 12.32
N THR A 329 -18.26 10.54 13.28
CA THR A 329 -19.43 9.67 13.01
C THR A 329 -20.58 10.44 12.35
N ALA A 330 -20.78 11.71 12.72
CA ALA A 330 -21.79 12.57 12.11
C ALA A 330 -21.40 13.09 10.71
N TYR A 331 -20.10 13.19 10.41
CA TYR A 331 -19.60 13.73 9.13
C TYR A 331 -19.33 12.65 8.06
N LEU A 332 -18.86 11.46 8.46
CA LEU A 332 -18.35 10.43 7.54
C LEU A 332 -19.35 9.29 7.30
N LYS A 333 -19.62 9.01 6.03
CA LYS A 333 -20.59 8.00 5.59
C LYS A 333 -20.14 6.60 6.00
N GLY A 334 -20.98 5.94 6.80
CA GLY A 334 -20.82 4.54 7.20
C GLY A 334 -19.84 4.31 8.35
N ARG A 335 -19.34 5.35 9.02
CA ARG A 335 -18.50 5.19 10.22
C ARG A 335 -19.37 4.67 11.38
N PRO A 336 -18.99 3.60 12.09
CA PRO A 336 -19.67 3.20 13.32
C PRO A 336 -19.30 4.15 14.49
N ALA A 337 -20.03 4.05 15.59
CA ALA A 337 -19.89 4.94 16.74
C ALA A 337 -18.80 4.47 17.72
N PHE A 338 -17.61 5.08 17.65
CA PHE A 338 -16.47 4.86 18.55
C PHE A 338 -15.56 6.09 18.63
N GLU A 339 -14.55 6.07 19.53
CA GLU A 339 -13.52 7.12 19.70
C GLU A 339 -12.89 7.55 18.36
N ALA A 340 -12.41 8.79 18.23
CA ALA A 340 -11.72 9.23 17.02
C ALA A 340 -10.46 8.40 16.69
N ASP A 341 -10.33 8.02 15.42
CA ASP A 341 -9.19 7.32 14.81
C ASP A 341 -8.46 8.21 13.81
N ASP A 342 -7.19 7.90 13.57
CA ASP A 342 -6.31 8.68 12.69
C ASP A 342 -6.80 8.66 11.22
N GLN A 343 -7.36 7.54 10.75
CA GLN A 343 -7.89 7.41 9.38
C GLN A 343 -9.07 8.36 9.13
N SER A 344 -10.08 8.31 9.99
CA SER A 344 -11.27 9.16 9.93
C SER A 344 -10.91 10.63 10.11
N ALA A 345 -9.99 10.95 11.05
CA ALA A 345 -9.54 12.32 11.27
C ALA A 345 -8.80 12.90 10.05
N LEU A 346 -7.97 12.11 9.36
CA LEU A 346 -7.32 12.54 8.12
C LEU A 346 -8.34 12.77 7.01
N ILE A 347 -9.28 11.84 6.81
CA ILE A 347 -10.34 11.98 5.79
C ILE A 347 -11.19 13.23 6.08
N TYR A 348 -11.54 13.48 7.34
CA TYR A 348 -12.24 14.70 7.76
C TYR A 348 -11.41 15.97 7.49
N LEU A 349 -10.11 15.98 7.80
CA LEU A 349 -9.21 17.11 7.54
C LEU A 349 -9.10 17.43 6.04
N LEU A 350 -8.89 16.40 5.21
CA LEU A 350 -8.76 16.53 3.76
C LEU A 350 -10.07 16.93 3.06
N LEU A 351 -11.23 16.63 3.65
CA LEU A 351 -12.54 17.04 3.12
C LEU A 351 -13.01 18.41 3.65
N SER A 352 -12.66 18.78 4.88
CA SER A 352 -13.04 20.07 5.50
C SER A 352 -12.10 21.22 5.15
N GLN A 353 -10.82 20.94 4.90
CA GLN A 353 -9.79 21.92 4.51
C GLN A 353 -9.19 21.58 3.13
N LYS A 354 -10.02 21.10 2.20
CA LYS A 354 -9.61 20.57 0.89
C LYS A 354 -8.60 21.46 0.16
N ASP A 355 -8.91 22.75 0.04
CA ASP A 355 -8.11 23.72 -0.73
C ASP A 355 -6.73 24.01 -0.13
N LYS A 356 -6.48 23.63 1.14
CA LYS A 356 -5.18 23.76 1.81
C LYS A 356 -4.28 22.54 1.61
N TRP A 357 -4.88 21.34 1.54
CA TRP A 357 -4.12 20.08 1.65
C TRP A 357 -4.13 19.25 0.36
N ILE A 358 -5.25 19.18 -0.36
CA ILE A 358 -5.46 18.07 -1.32
C ILE A 358 -4.51 18.10 -2.51
N GLU A 359 -4.00 19.27 -2.90
CA GLU A 359 -3.03 19.43 -4.00
C GLU A 359 -1.73 18.63 -3.77
N LYS A 360 -1.38 18.35 -2.52
CA LYS A 360 -0.18 17.60 -2.14
C LYS A 360 -0.45 16.17 -1.68
N VAL A 361 -1.69 15.68 -1.84
CA VAL A 361 -2.09 14.31 -1.52
C VAL A 361 -2.32 13.51 -2.80
N TYR A 362 -1.50 12.48 -3.02
CA TYR A 362 -1.75 11.47 -4.03
C TYR A 362 -2.58 10.33 -3.43
N VAL A 363 -3.79 10.13 -3.96
CA VAL A 363 -4.65 8.99 -3.62
C VAL A 363 -4.33 7.86 -4.60
N GLU A 364 -3.52 6.90 -4.16
CA GLU A 364 -3.06 5.78 -4.99
C GLU A 364 -4.10 4.65 -5.04
N ASN A 365 -4.36 4.14 -6.25
CA ASN A 365 -5.36 3.11 -6.53
C ASN A 365 -5.00 2.18 -7.70
N GLN A 366 -3.80 2.30 -8.27
CA GLN A 366 -3.33 1.48 -9.40
C GLN A 366 -2.56 0.22 -8.96
N TYR A 367 -2.21 0.13 -7.68
CA TYR A 367 -1.61 -1.04 -7.05
C TYR A 367 -1.94 -1.04 -5.56
N TYR A 368 -1.86 -2.21 -4.90
CA TYR A 368 -2.20 -2.35 -3.49
C TYR A 368 -1.09 -1.86 -2.56
N LEU A 369 -0.89 -0.54 -2.49
CA LEU A 369 -0.21 0.11 -1.36
C LEU A 369 -0.90 -0.24 -0.02
N HIS A 370 -2.22 -0.45 -0.06
CA HIS A 370 -2.99 -1.18 0.94
C HIS A 370 -3.97 -2.15 0.23
N GLY A 371 -3.72 -3.45 0.34
CA GLY A 371 -4.67 -4.49 -0.08
C GLY A 371 -5.47 -5.01 1.11
N PHE A 372 -6.80 -4.92 1.06
CA PHE A 372 -7.67 -5.49 2.09
C PHE A 372 -7.66 -7.02 2.02
N TRP A 373 -7.32 -7.67 3.14
CA TRP A 373 -6.90 -9.07 3.14
C TRP A 373 -7.93 -10.07 2.63
N GLU A 374 -9.23 -9.93 2.94
CA GLU A 374 -10.24 -10.92 2.55
C GLU A 374 -10.36 -11.09 1.03
N GLY A 375 -10.26 -10.00 0.26
CA GLY A 375 -10.32 -10.03 -1.21
C GLY A 375 -9.08 -10.65 -1.89
N LEU A 376 -8.04 -10.97 -1.12
CA LEU A 376 -6.72 -11.36 -1.61
C LEU A 376 -6.28 -12.74 -1.11
N VAL A 377 -6.44 -13.04 0.17
CA VAL A 377 -5.78 -14.20 0.81
C VAL A 377 -6.23 -15.55 0.28
N ASP A 378 -7.44 -15.66 -0.24
CA ASP A 378 -8.00 -16.89 -0.79
C ASP A 378 -7.70 -17.04 -2.31
N ARG A 379 -7.07 -16.03 -2.93
CA ARG A 379 -6.63 -16.03 -4.34
C ARG A 379 -5.15 -16.34 -4.55
N TYR A 380 -4.35 -16.52 -3.50
CA TYR A 380 -2.90 -16.71 -3.63
C TYR A 380 -2.48 -17.91 -4.50
N GLU A 381 -3.19 -19.05 -4.44
CA GLU A 381 -2.92 -20.19 -5.31
C GLU A 381 -3.19 -19.86 -6.80
N GLU A 382 -4.24 -19.09 -7.11
CA GLU A 382 -4.49 -18.56 -8.46
C GLU A 382 -3.33 -17.66 -8.92
N MET A 383 -2.87 -16.77 -8.03
CA MET A 383 -1.78 -15.83 -8.34
C MET A 383 -0.46 -16.56 -8.63
N ILE A 384 -0.15 -17.62 -7.87
CA ILE A 384 1.02 -18.50 -8.08
C ILE A 384 0.94 -19.26 -9.42
N GLU A 385 -0.26 -19.64 -9.87
CA GLU A 385 -0.45 -20.38 -11.13
C GLU A 385 -0.41 -19.46 -12.36
N LYS A 386 -1.05 -18.29 -12.30
CA LYS A 386 -1.31 -17.42 -13.47
C LYS A 386 -0.35 -16.24 -13.64
N TYR A 387 0.29 -15.79 -12.56
CA TYR A 387 1.00 -14.51 -12.52
C TYR A 387 2.40 -14.64 -11.89
N HIS A 388 3.06 -13.51 -11.66
CA HIS A 388 4.38 -13.42 -11.03
C HIS A 388 4.50 -12.15 -10.18
N PRO A 389 5.40 -12.11 -9.18
CA PRO A 389 5.74 -10.89 -8.47
C PRO A 389 6.39 -9.84 -9.40
N GLY A 390 6.35 -8.58 -8.98
CA GLY A 390 6.70 -7.39 -9.76
C GLY A 390 5.48 -6.64 -10.33
N LEU A 391 4.25 -6.95 -9.90
CA LEU A 391 3.01 -6.37 -10.44
C LEU A 391 2.30 -5.45 -9.43
N GLY A 392 2.27 -5.83 -8.16
CA GLY A 392 1.70 -5.04 -7.05
C GLY A 392 0.17 -4.93 -6.96
N ASP A 393 -0.59 -5.41 -7.95
CA ASP A 393 -2.03 -5.21 -8.12
C ASP A 393 -2.88 -6.48 -7.89
N GLU A 394 -4.08 -6.59 -8.48
CA GLU A 394 -4.99 -7.75 -8.32
C GLU A 394 -4.48 -9.06 -8.92
N ARG A 395 -3.34 -9.02 -9.61
CA ARG A 395 -2.61 -10.16 -10.17
C ARG A 395 -1.51 -10.65 -9.22
N TRP A 396 -0.90 -9.74 -8.46
CA TRP A 396 0.05 -10.07 -7.39
C TRP A 396 0.14 -8.89 -6.38
N PRO A 397 -0.57 -8.91 -5.25
CA PRO A 397 -0.78 -7.72 -4.42
C PRO A 397 0.49 -7.29 -3.70
N PHE A 398 0.83 -6.00 -3.77
CA PHE A 398 2.03 -5.44 -3.15
C PHE A 398 2.01 -5.56 -1.63
N VAL A 399 0.97 -5.06 -0.97
CA VAL A 399 0.72 -5.20 0.46
C VAL A 399 -0.59 -5.90 0.71
N THR A 400 -0.59 -6.90 1.60
CA THR A 400 -1.81 -7.46 2.21
C THR A 400 -1.91 -6.98 3.66
N HIS A 401 -2.98 -6.27 4.00
CA HIS A 401 -3.18 -5.64 5.30
C HIS A 401 -4.37 -6.29 6.05
N PHE A 402 -4.08 -6.85 7.23
CA PHE A 402 -5.01 -7.62 8.04
C PHE A 402 -5.92 -6.76 8.94
N VAL A 403 -6.46 -5.67 8.38
CA VAL A 403 -7.36 -4.74 9.06
C VAL A 403 -8.46 -5.48 9.83
N GLY A 404 -8.59 -5.16 11.12
CA GLY A 404 -9.56 -5.74 12.04
C GLY A 404 -9.15 -7.07 12.68
N CYS A 405 -8.11 -7.76 12.19
CA CYS A 405 -7.62 -8.99 12.82
C CYS A 405 -6.94 -8.74 14.18
N LYS A 406 -6.38 -7.54 14.39
CA LYS A 406 -5.89 -7.05 15.70
C LYS A 406 -5.06 -8.12 16.45
N PRO A 407 -3.99 -8.68 15.86
CA PRO A 407 -3.34 -9.92 16.32
C PRO A 407 -2.80 -9.83 17.75
N CYS A 408 -2.42 -8.63 18.19
CA CYS A 408 -1.91 -8.33 19.53
C CYS A 408 -3.01 -7.96 20.55
N GLY A 409 -4.21 -7.60 20.06
CA GLY A 409 -5.30 -7.01 20.84
C GLY A 409 -6.23 -8.02 21.51
N ARG A 410 -7.04 -7.52 22.47
CA ARG A 410 -8.08 -8.30 23.15
C ARG A 410 -9.15 -8.76 22.16
N TYR A 411 -9.81 -7.80 21.51
CA TYR A 411 -10.87 -8.03 20.53
C TYR A 411 -10.32 -8.06 19.10
N ALA A 412 -10.98 -8.82 18.23
CA ALA A 412 -10.74 -8.89 16.80
C ALA A 412 -12.09 -8.89 16.10
N ASP A 413 -12.16 -8.24 14.94
CA ASP A 413 -13.42 -8.00 14.21
C ASP A 413 -13.82 -9.22 13.35
N TYR A 414 -12.88 -10.16 13.20
CA TYR A 414 -13.02 -11.41 12.44
C TYR A 414 -12.63 -12.60 13.32
N ALA A 415 -13.03 -13.80 12.89
CA ALA A 415 -12.65 -15.04 13.55
C ALA A 415 -11.12 -15.18 13.64
N VAL A 416 -10.58 -15.19 14.87
CA VAL A 416 -9.13 -15.21 15.18
C VAL A 416 -8.39 -16.31 14.43
N ASP A 417 -9.00 -17.48 14.32
CA ASP A 417 -8.51 -18.62 13.55
C ASP A 417 -8.30 -18.32 12.05
N ARG A 418 -9.25 -17.61 11.41
CA ARG A 418 -9.16 -17.23 10.00
C ARG A 418 -8.08 -16.17 9.80
N CYS A 419 -8.01 -15.19 10.69
CA CYS A 419 -6.95 -14.19 10.71
C CYS A 419 -5.56 -14.83 10.75
N PHE A 420 -5.24 -15.63 11.76
CA PHE A 420 -3.91 -16.22 11.87
C PHE A 420 -3.60 -17.19 10.72
N LYS A 421 -4.54 -18.02 10.28
CA LYS A 421 -4.36 -18.88 9.08
C LYS A 421 -4.08 -18.06 7.81
N SER A 422 -4.69 -16.89 7.68
CA SER A 422 -4.51 -16.03 6.51
C SER A 422 -3.23 -15.18 6.58
N MET A 423 -2.81 -14.75 7.77
CA MET A 423 -1.49 -14.16 8.01
C MET A 423 -0.36 -15.17 7.76
N GLU A 424 -0.56 -16.45 8.13
CA GLU A 424 0.37 -17.54 7.82
C GLU A 424 0.49 -17.71 6.29
N ARG A 425 -0.64 -17.70 5.57
CA ARG A 425 -0.67 -17.76 4.09
C ARG A 425 0.06 -16.59 3.44
N ALA A 426 -0.25 -15.36 3.84
CA ALA A 426 0.37 -14.15 3.28
C ALA A 426 1.88 -14.09 3.56
N PHE A 427 2.32 -14.41 4.77
CA PHE A 427 3.73 -14.50 5.09
C PHE A 427 4.43 -15.58 4.25
N ASN A 428 3.86 -16.78 4.12
CA ASN A 428 4.50 -17.86 3.35
C ASN A 428 4.46 -17.58 1.83
N PHE A 429 3.48 -16.85 1.33
CA PHE A 429 3.40 -16.34 -0.05
C PHE A 429 4.54 -15.35 -0.35
N ALA A 430 4.87 -14.49 0.62
CA ALA A 430 6.01 -13.58 0.57
C ALA A 430 7.36 -14.29 0.74
N ASP A 431 7.53 -15.08 1.80
CA ASP A 431 8.80 -15.75 2.14
C ASP A 431 9.17 -16.80 1.09
N ASN A 432 8.20 -17.39 0.36
CA ASN A 432 8.47 -18.19 -0.83
C ASN A 432 9.33 -17.45 -1.88
N GLN A 433 9.14 -16.14 -2.05
CA GLN A 433 9.90 -15.33 -3.01
C GLN A 433 11.35 -15.14 -2.53
N VAL A 434 11.53 -14.94 -1.22
CA VAL A 434 12.85 -14.85 -0.58
C VAL A 434 13.58 -16.20 -0.61
N LEU A 435 12.92 -17.28 -0.18
CA LEU A 435 13.46 -18.65 -0.15
C LEU A 435 13.85 -19.19 -1.53
N LYS A 436 13.15 -18.77 -2.60
CA LYS A 436 13.43 -19.15 -3.99
C LYS A 436 14.85 -18.75 -4.43
N LEU A 437 15.36 -17.61 -3.95
CA LEU A 437 16.75 -17.17 -4.16
C LEU A 437 17.73 -18.24 -3.65
N TYR A 438 17.46 -18.79 -2.47
CA TYR A 438 18.28 -19.80 -1.78
C TYR A 438 17.99 -21.25 -2.23
N GLY A 439 16.97 -21.47 -3.07
CA GLY A 439 16.63 -22.80 -3.61
C GLY A 439 15.64 -23.59 -2.78
N PHE A 440 14.83 -22.91 -1.96
CA PHE A 440 13.78 -23.48 -1.11
C PHE A 440 12.41 -22.88 -1.43
N SER A 441 11.35 -23.52 -0.92
CA SER A 441 9.99 -22.99 -0.81
C SER A 441 9.28 -23.63 0.37
N HIS A 442 8.17 -23.07 0.82
CA HIS A 442 7.24 -23.74 1.73
C HIS A 442 6.61 -24.97 1.06
N ARG A 443 6.24 -25.98 1.86
CA ARG A 443 5.52 -27.15 1.33
C ARG A 443 4.12 -26.80 0.80
N GLY A 444 3.49 -25.78 1.38
CA GLY A 444 2.26 -25.12 0.98
C GLY A 444 2.01 -23.89 1.85
N LEU A 445 1.09 -22.99 1.50
CA LEU A 445 0.96 -21.67 2.15
C LEU A 445 0.55 -21.72 3.64
N LEU A 446 -0.02 -22.83 4.13
CA LEU A 446 -0.32 -23.04 5.55
C LEU A 446 0.78 -23.84 6.30
N SER A 447 1.97 -24.05 5.70
CA SER A 447 3.00 -24.92 6.27
C SER A 447 4.32 -24.18 6.56
N PRO A 448 4.76 -24.08 7.83
CA PRO A 448 6.08 -23.54 8.15
C PRO A 448 7.23 -24.49 7.74
N LYS A 449 6.92 -25.70 7.26
CA LYS A 449 7.93 -26.66 6.78
C LYS A 449 8.31 -26.33 5.34
N VAL A 450 9.60 -26.09 5.12
CA VAL A 450 10.17 -25.90 3.77
C VAL A 450 10.48 -27.22 3.04
N LYS A 451 10.76 -27.11 1.74
CA LYS A 451 11.29 -28.12 0.83
C LYS A 451 12.34 -27.47 -0.08
N ARG A 452 13.35 -28.23 -0.53
CA ARG A 452 14.22 -27.80 -1.63
C ARG A 452 13.41 -27.75 -2.93
N ILE A 453 13.77 -26.83 -3.84
CA ILE A 453 13.23 -26.75 -5.21
C ILE A 453 14.33 -26.89 -6.29
N ARG A 454 15.58 -27.05 -5.87
CA ARG A 454 16.73 -27.38 -6.74
C ARG A 454 17.71 -28.29 -6.01
N ASN A 455 18.51 -29.04 -6.76
CA ASN A 455 19.61 -29.83 -6.22
C ASN A 455 20.72 -28.92 -5.67
N GLU A 456 21.56 -29.47 -4.80
CA GLU A 456 22.81 -28.82 -4.38
C GLU A 456 23.82 -28.85 -5.54
N THR A 457 24.74 -27.88 -5.54
CA THR A 457 25.82 -27.76 -6.52
C THR A 457 27.08 -27.25 -5.84
N VAL A 458 28.24 -27.72 -6.29
CA VAL A 458 29.56 -27.19 -5.89
C VAL A 458 29.87 -25.84 -6.55
N SER A 459 29.13 -25.49 -7.61
CA SER A 459 29.23 -24.22 -8.34
C SER A 459 27.99 -23.34 -8.16
N PRO A 460 27.72 -22.80 -6.96
CA PRO A 460 26.52 -21.99 -6.72
C PRO A 460 26.50 -20.66 -7.50
N LEU A 461 27.66 -20.20 -7.98
CA LEU A 461 27.78 -18.91 -8.69
C LEU A 461 27.48 -18.99 -10.20
N GLU A 462 27.53 -20.18 -10.82
CA GLU A 462 27.32 -20.36 -12.28
C GLU A 462 25.89 -20.07 -12.75
N SER A 463 24.91 -20.04 -11.84
CA SER A 463 23.49 -19.83 -12.15
C SER A 463 22.87 -18.65 -11.40
N VAL A 464 23.69 -17.68 -10.94
CA VAL A 464 23.19 -16.52 -10.18
C VAL A 464 22.14 -15.75 -10.97
N ASP A 465 22.42 -15.35 -12.21
CA ASP A 465 21.49 -14.53 -13.00
C ASP A 465 20.21 -15.28 -13.42
N LYS A 466 20.22 -16.62 -13.34
CA LYS A 466 19.06 -17.51 -13.55
C LYS A 466 18.17 -17.66 -12.31
N PHE A 467 18.65 -17.28 -11.11
CA PHE A 467 17.93 -17.49 -9.85
C PHE A 467 17.82 -16.24 -8.96
N ASP A 468 18.67 -15.24 -9.16
CA ASP A 468 18.68 -13.98 -8.42
C ASP A 468 17.69 -13.00 -9.04
N MET A 469 16.46 -12.98 -8.50
CA MET A 469 15.37 -12.14 -9.00
C MET A 469 15.68 -10.63 -8.87
N ARG A 470 16.69 -10.21 -8.10
CA ARG A 470 17.18 -8.81 -8.07
C ARG A 470 17.90 -8.40 -9.36
N ARG A 471 18.42 -9.38 -10.10
CA ARG A 471 19.13 -9.19 -11.38
C ARG A 471 18.22 -9.38 -12.60
N MET A 472 17.05 -9.99 -12.40
CA MET A 472 15.99 -10.12 -13.40
C MET A 472 15.24 -8.79 -13.60
N ARG A 473 15.98 -7.72 -13.95
CA ARG A 473 15.36 -6.50 -14.47
C ARG A 473 14.95 -6.74 -15.92
N VAL A 474 13.67 -6.50 -16.20
CA VAL A 474 13.09 -6.32 -17.54
C VAL A 474 13.13 -4.83 -17.87
#